data_AF-X8DQE4-F1
#
_entry.id   AF-X8DQE4-F1
#
_cell.length_a   1.000
_cell.length_b   1.000
_cell.length_c   1.000
_cell.angle_alpha   90.00
_cell.angle_beta   90.00
_cell.angle_gamma   90.00
#
_symmetry.space_group_name_H-M   'P 1'
#
loop_
_entity.id
_entity.type
_entity.pdbx_description
1 polymer ?
#
loop_
_entity_poly.entity_id
_entity_poly.type
_entity_poly.pdbx_seq_one_letter_code
_entity_poly.pdbx_strand_id
1 'polypeptide(L)'
;MDGQLFAVGGYPGSDWARNAAAAGSGTLTKGNKVRHIRIVTVPPHVARRVLREFALQVPVGVRFAKSAGLVRQGTPDEFEGLAGTLSVFRFDPD
;
A
#
# COMPACT_ATOMS: atom_id res chain seq x y z
N MET A 1 4.26 -9.86 -2.73
CA MET A 1 5.69 -10.19 -2.97
C MET A 1 6.05 -11.35 -2.11
N ASP A 2 6.83 -12.31 -2.60
CA ASP A 2 7.41 -13.38 -1.76
C ASP A 2 6.36 -14.09 -0.87
N GLY A 3 5.14 -14.30 -1.41
CA GLY A 3 3.99 -14.88 -0.68
C GLY A 3 3.27 -13.93 0.29
N GLN A 4 3.82 -12.75 0.58
CA GLN A 4 3.24 -11.73 1.44
C GLN A 4 2.32 -10.76 0.66
N LEU A 5 1.26 -10.31 1.34
CA LEU A 5 0.32 -9.35 0.81
C LEU A 5 0.60 -7.95 1.38
N PHE A 6 0.60 -6.96 0.50
CA PHE A 6 0.83 -5.56 0.86
C PHE A 6 -0.30 -4.68 0.34
N ALA A 7 -0.53 -3.57 1.04
CA ALA A 7 -1.45 -2.50 0.63
C ALA A 7 -0.76 -1.14 0.70
N VAL A 8 -1.10 -0.24 -0.22
CA VAL A 8 -0.59 1.13 -0.26
C VAL A 8 -1.70 2.08 0.20
N GLY A 9 -1.42 2.84 1.25
CA GLY A 9 -2.22 3.92 1.85
C GLY A 9 -2.26 5.18 0.99
N GLY A 10 -2.73 5.06 -0.25
CA GLY A 10 -2.50 6.00 -1.35
C GLY A 10 -3.35 7.27 -1.44
N TYR A 11 -4.01 7.74 -0.38
CA TYR A 11 -5.03 8.79 -0.54
C TYR A 11 -4.79 10.01 0.36
N PRO A 12 -4.47 11.18 -0.22
CA PRO A 12 -4.53 12.46 0.48
C PRO A 12 -5.94 12.66 1.06
N GLY A 13 -6.03 12.89 2.38
CA GLY A 13 -7.31 13.10 3.08
C GLY A 13 -8.07 11.82 3.48
N SER A 14 -7.52 10.62 3.25
CA SER A 14 -8.17 9.40 3.72
C SER A 14 -7.74 9.01 5.12
N ASP A 15 -8.73 8.70 5.96
CA ASP A 15 -8.51 8.29 7.34
C ASP A 15 -8.17 6.81 7.49
N TRP A 16 -8.44 5.99 6.46
CA TRP A 16 -8.34 4.54 6.60
C TRP A 16 -6.92 4.11 6.95
N ALA A 17 -5.89 4.74 6.38
CA ALA A 17 -4.50 4.37 6.64
C ALA A 17 -4.13 4.66 8.10
N ARG A 18 -4.64 5.76 8.67
CA ARG A 18 -4.45 6.07 10.10
C ARG A 18 -5.19 5.08 10.98
N ASN A 19 -6.44 4.77 10.64
CA ASN A 19 -7.26 3.81 11.39
C ASN A 19 -6.66 2.39 11.35
N ALA A 20 -6.19 1.94 10.18
CA ALA A 20 -5.55 0.64 10.01
C ALA A 20 -4.25 0.53 10.82
N ALA A 21 -3.44 1.59 10.82
CA ALA A 21 -2.23 1.66 11.64
C ALA A 21 -2.54 1.63 13.14
N ALA A 22 -3.57 2.36 13.58
CA ALA A 22 -3.99 2.41 14.97
C ALA A 22 -4.62 1.09 15.46
N ALA A 23 -5.39 0.41 14.60
CA ALA A 23 -6.03 -0.86 14.92
C ALA A 23 -5.02 -2.02 14.99
N GLY A 24 -4.02 -2.06 14.10
CA GLY A 24 -3.00 -3.11 14.07
C GLY A 24 -3.50 -4.49 13.63
N SER A 25 -4.81 -4.67 13.45
CA SER A 25 -5.43 -5.88 12.94
C SER A 25 -6.74 -5.56 12.21
N GLY A 26 -7.29 -6.54 11.49
CA GLY A 26 -8.58 -6.39 10.83
C GLY A 26 -9.04 -7.64 10.10
N THR A 27 -10.13 -7.49 9.38
CA THR A 27 -10.70 -8.56 8.54
C THR A 27 -10.41 -8.25 7.08
N LEU A 28 -9.76 -9.17 6.37
CA LEU A 28 -9.54 -9.08 4.93
C LEU A 28 -10.50 -10.01 4.19
N THR A 29 -11.27 -9.42 3.28
CA THR A 29 -12.14 -10.15 2.36
C THR A 29 -11.57 -10.12 0.95
N LYS A 30 -11.41 -11.29 0.32
CA LYS A 30 -11.01 -11.44 -1.09
C LYS A 30 -11.92 -12.47 -1.77
N GLY A 31 -12.85 -12.00 -2.59
CA GLY A 31 -13.92 -12.84 -3.13
C GLY A 31 -14.79 -13.38 -2.00
N ASN A 32 -14.95 -14.70 -1.92
CA ASN A 32 -15.66 -15.38 -0.84
C ASN A 32 -14.79 -15.75 0.38
N LYS A 33 -13.49 -15.43 0.36
CA LYS A 33 -12.57 -15.76 1.45
C LYS A 33 -12.48 -14.57 2.41
N VAL A 34 -12.79 -14.83 3.68
CA VAL A 34 -12.68 -13.88 4.79
C VAL A 34 -11.63 -14.41 5.76
N ARG A 35 -10.70 -13.56 6.20
CA ARG A 35 -9.67 -13.92 7.18
C ARG A 35 -9.34 -12.77 8.11
N HIS A 36 -9.00 -13.09 9.35
CA HIS A 36 -8.36 -12.13 10.25
C HIS A 36 -6.89 -11.98 9.89
N ILE A 37 -6.39 -10.75 10.02
CA ILE A 37 -5.01 -10.39 9.69
C ILE A 37 -4.45 -9.44 10.73
N ARG A 38 -3.14 -9.49 10.92
CA ARG A 38 -2.36 -8.40 11.48
C ARG A 38 -2.02 -7.40 10.39
N ILE A 39 -2.16 -6.12 10.72
CA ILE A 39 -1.83 -4.98 9.85
C ILE A 39 -0.53 -4.38 10.36
N VAL A 40 0.56 -4.60 9.63
CA VAL A 40 1.90 -4.14 10.00
C VAL A 40 2.27 -2.94 9.14
N THR A 41 2.51 -1.78 9.76
CA THR A 41 3.05 -0.62 9.06
C THR A 41 4.48 -0.91 8.64
N VAL A 42 4.76 -0.78 7.35
CA VAL A 42 6.08 -1.04 6.76
C VAL A 42 6.94 0.22 6.86
N PRO A 43 8.15 0.14 7.44
CA PRO A 43 9.05 1.30 7.51
C PRO A 43 9.43 1.83 6.12
N PRO A 44 9.69 3.14 5.95
CA PRO A 44 9.95 3.75 4.64
C PRO A 44 11.06 3.07 3.83
N HIS A 45 12.15 2.63 4.47
CA HIS A 45 13.27 1.98 3.78
C HIS A 45 12.88 0.64 3.14
N VAL A 46 11.93 -0.10 3.72
CA VAL A 46 11.38 -1.34 3.14
C VAL A 46 10.26 -0.99 2.14
N ALA A 47 9.45 0.02 2.44
CA ALA A 47 8.33 0.45 1.61
C ALA A 47 8.78 0.88 0.20
N ARG A 48 10.00 1.42 0.05
CA ARG A 48 10.61 1.75 -1.25
C ARG A 48 10.48 0.61 -2.26
N ARG A 49 10.95 -0.59 -1.91
CA ARG A 49 10.86 -1.77 -2.78
C ARG A 49 9.40 -2.14 -3.07
N VAL A 50 8.53 -2.01 -2.07
CA VAL A 50 7.10 -2.30 -2.23
C VAL A 50 6.44 -1.36 -3.24
N LEU A 51 6.75 -0.08 -3.16
CA LEU A 51 6.20 0.96 -4.03
C LEU A 51 6.72 0.83 -5.47
N ARG A 52 8.00 0.49 -5.67
CA ARG A 52 8.55 0.21 -7.00
C ARG A 52 7.74 -0.85 -7.73
N GLU A 53 7.48 -1.96 -7.07
CA GLU A 53 6.71 -3.07 -7.63
C GLU A 53 5.22 -2.75 -7.74
N PHE A 54 4.66 -1.96 -6.84
CA PHE A 54 3.28 -1.49 -6.96
C PHE A 54 3.07 -0.76 -8.29
N ALA A 55 4.04 0.05 -8.73
CA ALA A 55 4.00 0.73 -10.01
C ALA A 55 3.93 -0.24 -11.20
N LEU A 56 4.53 -1.43 -11.07
CA LEU A 56 4.54 -2.46 -12.11
C LEU A 56 3.31 -3.36 -12.06
N GLN A 57 2.84 -3.70 -10.86
CA GLN A 57 1.84 -4.74 -10.64
C GLN A 57 0.41 -4.21 -10.52
N VAL A 58 0.23 -2.91 -10.24
CA VAL A 58 -1.08 -2.32 -9.96
C VAL A 58 -1.38 -1.14 -10.92
N PRO A 59 -1.67 -1.41 -12.21
CA PRO A 59 -1.89 -0.35 -13.21
C PRO A 59 -3.00 0.63 -12.84
N VAL A 60 -4.05 0.14 -12.18
CA VAL A 60 -5.15 0.99 -11.71
C VAL A 60 -4.68 1.98 -10.65
N GLY A 61 -3.81 1.56 -9.74
CA GLY A 61 -3.19 2.40 -8.71
C GLY A 61 -2.29 3.47 -9.31
N VAL A 62 -1.54 3.12 -10.36
CA VAL A 62 -0.72 4.09 -11.12
C VAL A 62 -1.58 5.17 -11.77
N ARG A 63 -2.69 4.79 -12.42
CA ARG A 63 -3.63 5.77 -13.01
C ARG A 63 -4.18 6.72 -11.94
N PHE A 64 -4.57 6.19 -10.79
CA PHE A 64 -5.05 7.02 -9.69
C PHE A 64 -3.98 7.98 -9.15
N ALA A 65 -2.76 7.51 -8.94
CA ALA A 65 -1.66 8.36 -8.47
C ALA A 65 -1.36 9.49 -9.46
N LYS A 66 -1.45 9.24 -10.78
CA LYS A 66 -1.35 10.27 -11.82
C LYS A 66 -2.48 11.29 -11.73
N SER A 67 -3.73 10.84 -11.64
CA SER A 67 -4.89 11.72 -11.52
C SER A 67 -4.87 12.57 -10.26
N ALA A 68 -4.30 12.05 -9.17
CA ALA A 68 -4.11 12.77 -7.91
C ALA A 68 -2.87 13.69 -7.90
N GLY A 69 -2.07 13.72 -8.97
CA GLY A 69 -0.85 14.53 -9.06
C GLY A 69 0.31 14.04 -8.19
N LEU A 70 0.25 12.81 -7.66
CA LEU A 70 1.32 12.24 -6.84
C LEU A 70 2.53 11.81 -7.66
N VAL A 71 2.31 11.44 -8.92
CA VAL A 71 3.34 11.04 -9.90
C VAL A 71 2.97 11.57 -11.27
N ARG A 72 3.96 11.78 -12.15
CA ARG A 72 3.72 12.24 -13.53
C ARG A 72 3.66 11.06 -14.50
N GLN A 73 4.69 10.22 -14.49
CA GLN A 73 4.84 9.10 -15.43
C GLN A 73 4.40 7.76 -14.85
N GLY A 74 4.29 7.66 -13.52
CA GLY A 74 3.97 6.42 -12.82
C GLY A 74 5.11 5.42 -12.84
N THR A 75 6.37 5.87 -12.91
CA THR A 75 7.51 4.96 -12.94
C THR A 75 7.79 4.36 -11.56
N PRO A 76 8.48 3.20 -11.48
CA PRO A 76 8.95 2.66 -10.22
C PRO A 76 9.76 3.66 -9.39
N ASP A 77 10.59 4.49 -10.02
CA ASP A 77 11.41 5.50 -9.34
C ASP A 77 10.56 6.62 -8.73
N GLU A 78 9.53 7.10 -9.45
CA GLU A 78 8.59 8.08 -8.90
C GLU A 78 7.84 7.52 -7.69
N PHE A 79 7.39 6.26 -7.77
CA PHE A 79 6.72 5.60 -6.65
C PHE A 79 7.66 5.32 -5.47
N GLU A 80 8.91 4.96 -5.72
CA GLU A 80 9.92 4.82 -4.67
C GLU A 80 10.11 6.12 -3.88
N GLY A 81 10.14 7.25 -4.59
CA GLY A 81 10.25 8.59 -4.00
C GLY A 81 9.08 8.96 -3.08
N LEU A 82 7.94 8.26 -3.18
CA LEU A 82 6.79 8.45 -2.30
C LEU A 82 6.89 7.68 -0.97
N ALA A 83 7.98 6.94 -0.73
CA ALA A 83 8.20 6.27 0.55
C ALA A 83 8.28 7.29 1.70
N GLY A 84 7.42 7.12 2.71
CA GLY A 84 7.26 8.07 3.82
C GLY A 84 6.15 9.08 3.62
N THR A 85 5.69 9.29 2.38
CA THR A 85 4.48 10.05 2.05
C THR A 85 3.28 9.10 1.96
N LEU A 86 3.45 7.98 1.26
CA LEU A 86 2.47 6.91 1.20
C LEU A 86 2.76 5.87 2.27
N SER A 87 1.77 5.61 3.12
CA SER A 87 1.82 4.48 4.05
C SER A 87 1.82 3.17 3.28
N VAL A 88 2.62 2.21 3.71
CA VAL A 88 2.59 0.84 3.18
C VAL A 88 2.30 -0.10 4.33
N PHE A 89 1.39 -1.05 4.11
CA PHE A 89 1.01 -2.04 5.09
C PHE A 89 1.33 -3.43 4.57
N ARG A 90 1.81 -4.31 5.45
CA ARG A 90 1.86 -5.74 5.23
C ARG A 90 0.71 -6.39 5.98
N PHE A 91 0.02 -7.31 5.31
CA PHE A 91 -1.06 -8.08 5.90
C PHE A 91 -0.55 -9.49 6.17
N ASP A 92 -0.32 -9.78 7.44
CA ASP A 92 0.10 -11.10 7.91
C ASP A 92 -1.17 -11.86 8.34
N PRO A 93 -1.35 -13.12 7.91
CA PRO A 93 -2.40 -13.96 8.48
C PRO A 93 -2.14 -14.13 9.99
N ASP A 94 -3.23 -14.22 10.76
CA ASP A 94 -3.17 -14.63 12.16
C ASP A 94 -2.65 -16.06 12.30
#